data_AF-A0A6A0I1C5-F1
#
_entry.id   AF-A0A6A0I1C5-F1
#
_cell.length_a   1.000
_cell.length_b   1.000
_cell.length_c   1.000
_cell.angle_alpha   90.00
_cell.angle_beta   90.00
_cell.angle_gamma   90.00
#
_symmetry.space_group_name_H-M   'P 1'
#
loop_
_entity.id
_entity.type
_entity.pdbx_description
1 polymer ?
#
loop_
_entity_poly.entity_id
_entity_poly.type
_entity_poly.pdbx_seq_one_letter_code
_entity_poly.pdbx_strand_id
1 'polypeptide(L)'
;MTPMQALRCATIFGAEAIGFQKDLGSLEVGKLADVLVLEKNLLENIQYTNSIQYFMKNGLMYDANSLDQILPVEKKLAKPYWLEGEPAMMRTN
;
A
#
# COMPACT_ATOMS: atom_id res chain seq x y z
N MET A 1 12.19 -17.46 -11.25
CA MET A 1 11.75 -16.95 -9.93
C MET A 1 10.37 -17.51 -9.65
N THR A 2 10.17 -18.18 -8.52
CA THR A 2 8.84 -18.66 -8.10
C THR A 2 8.00 -17.49 -7.55
N PRO A 3 6.66 -17.60 -7.50
CA PRO A 3 5.84 -16.54 -6.89
C PRO A 3 6.22 -16.26 -5.42
N MET A 4 6.56 -17.29 -4.65
CA MET A 4 7.06 -17.13 -3.28
C MET A 4 8.39 -16.37 -3.23
N GLN A 5 9.33 -16.65 -4.14
CA GLN A 5 10.60 -15.90 -4.21
C GLN A 5 10.34 -14.44 -4.60
N ALA A 6 9.44 -14.19 -5.55
CA ALA A 6 9.05 -12.84 -5.94
C ALA A 6 8.45 -12.07 -4.76
N LEU A 7 7.55 -12.71 -3.99
CA LEU A 7 6.94 -12.11 -2.81
C LEU A 7 7.98 -11.74 -1.76
N ARG A 8 8.95 -12.64 -1.46
CA ARG A 8 10.05 -12.34 -0.53
C ARG A 8 10.94 -11.20 -1.00
N CYS A 9 11.24 -11.14 -2.29
CA CYS A 9 11.99 -10.03 -2.88
C CYS A 9 11.24 -8.69 -2.71
N ALA A 10 9.92 -8.70 -2.90
CA ALA A 10 9.10 -7.50 -2.79
C ALA A 10 8.86 -7.03 -1.34
N THR A 11 9.14 -7.87 -0.33
CA THR A 11 8.89 -7.56 1.08
C THR A 11 10.16 -7.66 1.92
N ILE A 12 10.48 -8.85 2.44
CA ILE A 12 11.58 -9.11 3.38
C ILE A 12 12.92 -8.63 2.84
N PHE A 13 13.29 -9.08 1.63
CA PHE A 13 14.59 -8.72 1.07
C PHE A 13 14.65 -7.25 0.63
N GLY A 14 13.51 -6.67 0.22
CA GLY A 14 13.42 -5.24 -0.04
C GLY A 14 13.72 -4.43 1.22
N ALA A 15 13.13 -4.81 2.36
CA ALA A 15 13.35 -4.17 3.65
C ALA A 15 14.80 -4.32 4.13
N GLU A 16 15.38 -5.52 4.00
CA GLU A 16 16.79 -5.78 4.32
C GLU A 16 17.74 -4.94 3.47
N ALA A 17 17.49 -4.84 2.17
CA ALA A 17 18.35 -4.11 1.23
C ALA A 17 18.42 -2.61 1.55
N ILE A 18 17.37 -2.03 2.11
CA ILE A 18 17.32 -0.61 2.51
C ILE A 18 17.59 -0.39 4.01
N GLY A 19 17.80 -1.45 4.79
CA GLY A 19 18.11 -1.38 6.23
C GLY A 19 16.88 -1.20 7.16
N PHE A 20 15.68 -1.48 6.68
CA PHE A 20 14.40 -1.31 7.41
C PHE A 20 13.78 -2.64 7.86
N GLN A 21 14.52 -3.75 7.83
CA GLN A 21 14.01 -5.08 8.19
C GLN A 21 13.45 -5.19 9.61
N LYS A 22 13.85 -4.30 10.52
CA LYS A 22 13.32 -4.21 11.89
C LYS A 22 11.96 -3.51 11.95
N ASP A 23 11.69 -2.64 10.98
CA ASP A 23 10.53 -1.75 10.97
C ASP A 23 9.44 -2.24 10.02
N LEU A 24 9.79 -2.91 8.91
CA LEU A 24 8.83 -3.40 7.90
C LEU A 24 9.31 -4.64 7.15
N GLY A 25 8.48 -5.14 6.22
CA GLY A 25 8.83 -6.22 5.30
C GLY A 25 8.35 -7.61 5.72
N SER A 26 7.86 -7.77 6.94
CA SER A 26 7.15 -8.98 7.41
C SER A 26 6.02 -8.62 8.37
N LEU A 27 5.08 -9.56 8.54
CA LEU A 27 3.94 -9.39 9.45
C LEU A 27 4.30 -9.92 10.84
N GLU A 28 4.89 -9.06 11.66
CA GLU A 28 5.38 -9.38 13.01
C GLU A 28 5.01 -8.27 13.99
N VAL A 29 4.82 -8.62 15.27
CA VAL A 29 4.52 -7.65 16.33
C VAL A 29 5.70 -6.69 16.51
N GLY A 30 5.41 -5.39 16.62
CA GLY A 30 6.39 -4.32 16.79
C GLY A 30 6.84 -3.67 15.49
N LYS A 31 6.46 -4.23 14.32
CA LYS A 31 6.68 -3.60 13.01
C LYS A 31 5.55 -2.65 12.63
N LEU A 32 5.81 -1.81 11.62
CA LEU A 32 4.80 -0.97 10.99
C LEU A 32 3.66 -1.83 10.42
N ALA A 33 2.45 -1.35 10.58
CA ALA A 33 1.25 -1.99 10.05
C ALA A 33 1.03 -1.61 8.58
N ASP A 34 1.95 -2.06 7.73
CA ASP A 34 1.89 -1.94 6.28
C ASP A 34 1.50 -3.30 5.69
N VAL A 35 0.23 -3.44 5.26
CA VAL A 35 -0.37 -4.73 4.91
C VAL A 35 -1.21 -4.60 3.64
N LEU A 36 -1.19 -5.64 2.79
CA LEU A 36 -2.07 -5.77 1.63
C LEU A 36 -3.04 -6.93 1.84
N VAL A 37 -4.31 -6.74 1.49
CA VAL A 37 -5.36 -7.77 1.52
C VAL A 37 -5.81 -8.02 0.08
N LEU A 38 -5.72 -9.27 -0.38
CA LEU A 38 -5.99 -9.66 -1.77
C LEU A 38 -7.12 -10.69 -1.85
N GLU A 39 -7.89 -10.65 -2.94
CA GLU A 39 -8.90 -11.70 -3.24
C GLU A 39 -8.29 -13.02 -3.64
N LYS A 40 -7.13 -12.98 -4.31
CA LYS A 40 -6.54 -14.13 -4.99
C LYS A 40 -5.21 -14.52 -4.36
N ASN A 41 -4.89 -15.81 -4.46
CA ASN A 41 -3.67 -16.38 -3.92
C ASN A 41 -2.44 -16.07 -4.78
N LEU A 42 -1.53 -15.22 -4.30
CA LEU A 42 -0.30 -14.84 -5.00
C LEU A 42 0.64 -16.02 -5.29
N LEU A 43 0.53 -17.13 -4.55
CA LEU A 43 1.40 -18.29 -4.73
C LEU A 43 1.06 -19.07 -6.01
N GLU A 44 -0.14 -18.88 -6.55
CA GLU A 44 -0.58 -19.48 -7.81
C GLU A 44 -0.15 -18.64 -9.02
N ASN A 45 -0.29 -17.31 -8.92
CA ASN A 45 0.11 -16.39 -9.98
C ASN A 45 0.46 -15.02 -9.40
N ILE A 46 1.69 -14.56 -9.64
CA ILE A 46 2.16 -13.26 -9.13
C ILE A 46 1.38 -12.07 -9.72
N GLN A 47 0.75 -12.20 -10.89
CA GLN A 47 -0.08 -11.14 -11.48
C GLN A 47 -1.35 -10.85 -10.66
N TYR A 48 -1.69 -11.73 -9.72
CA TYR A 48 -2.79 -11.51 -8.78
C TYR A 48 -2.52 -10.39 -7.78
N THR A 49 -1.34 -9.75 -7.80
CA THR A 49 -1.11 -8.47 -7.10
C THR A 49 -2.09 -7.37 -7.51
N ASN A 50 -2.74 -7.48 -8.66
CA ASN A 50 -3.79 -6.54 -9.08
C ASN A 50 -5.15 -6.79 -8.43
N SER A 51 -5.27 -7.79 -7.53
CA SER A 51 -6.52 -8.15 -6.83
C SER A 51 -6.58 -7.63 -5.38
N ILE A 52 -5.84 -6.55 -5.09
CA ILE A 52 -5.86 -5.91 -3.77
C ILE A 52 -7.25 -5.32 -3.53
N GLN A 53 -7.90 -5.72 -2.44
CA GLN A 53 -9.17 -5.13 -1.98
C GLN A 53 -8.93 -3.99 -1.01
N TYR A 54 -8.01 -4.20 -0.07
CA TYR A 54 -7.69 -3.26 0.98
C TYR A 54 -6.18 -3.19 1.14
N PHE A 55 -5.71 -2.01 1.54
CA PHE A 55 -4.35 -1.86 2.02
C PHE A 55 -4.36 -1.08 3.32
N MET A 56 -3.44 -1.43 4.20
CA MET A 56 -3.17 -0.70 5.42
C MET A 56 -1.80 -0.04 5.28
N LYS A 57 -1.73 1.24 5.65
CA LYS A 57 -0.49 2.01 5.71
C LYS A 57 -0.39 2.65 7.07
N ASN A 58 0.67 2.32 7.81
CA ASN A 58 0.91 2.85 9.16
C ASN A 58 -0.33 2.73 10.08
N GLY A 59 -1.08 1.62 9.97
CA GLY A 59 -2.28 1.36 10.78
C GLY A 59 -3.58 1.96 10.27
N LEU A 60 -3.56 2.77 9.19
CA LEU A 60 -4.76 3.31 8.55
C LEU A 60 -5.17 2.38 7.40
N MET A 61 -6.42 1.92 7.40
CA MET A 61 -6.93 1.01 6.36
C MET A 61 -7.66 1.80 5.27
N TYR A 62 -7.43 1.42 4.03
CA TYR A 62 -7.99 2.04 2.84
C TYR A 62 -8.64 1.00 1.93
N ASP A 63 -9.70 1.41 1.24
CA ASP A 63 -10.27 0.68 0.11
C ASP A 63 -9.40 0.91 -1.13
N ALA A 64 -9.01 -0.16 -1.83
CA ALA A 64 -8.05 -0.07 -2.92
C ALA A 64 -8.62 0.57 -4.20
N ASN A 65 -9.93 0.49 -4.41
CA ASN A 65 -10.58 1.02 -5.61
C ASN A 65 -10.85 2.53 -5.50
N SER A 66 -11.25 2.99 -4.32
CA SER A 66 -11.63 4.39 -4.07
C SER A 66 -10.52 5.22 -3.40
N LEU A 67 -9.55 4.56 -2.76
CA LEU A 67 -8.56 5.16 -1.86
C LEU A 67 -9.18 5.86 -0.65
N ASP A 68 -10.45 5.59 -0.35
CA ASP A 68 -11.10 6.07 0.85
C ASP A 68 -10.48 5.38 2.07
N GLN A 69 -10.24 6.14 3.14
CA GLN A 69 -9.90 5.56 4.43
C GLN A 69 -11.18 4.94 5.02
N ILE A 70 -11.11 3.67 5.40
CA ILE A 70 -12.24 2.94 5.98
C ILE A 70 -12.06 2.71 7.49
N LEU A 71 -10.82 2.65 7.99
CA LEU A 71 -10.51 2.53 9.42
C LEU A 71 -9.29 3.39 9.80
N PRO A 72 -9.18 3.84 11.06
CA PRO A 72 -10.17 3.70 12.15
C PRO A 72 -11.35 4.68 12.04
N VAL A 73 -11.20 5.71 11.22
CA VAL A 73 -12.24 6.71 10.95
C VAL A 73 -12.47 6.73 9.45
N GLU A 74 -13.73 6.66 9.02
CA GLU A 74 -14.07 6.77 7.61
C GLU A 74 -13.76 8.18 7.10
N LYS A 75 -12.99 8.26 6.01
CA LYS A 75 -12.65 9.53 5.37
C LYS A 75 -12.57 9.33 3.86
N LYS A 76 -13.39 10.09 3.13
CA LYS A 76 -13.33 10.12 1.67
C LYS A 76 -12.02 10.72 1.18
N LEU A 77 -11.50 10.18 0.07
CA LEU A 77 -10.35 10.75 -0.61
C LEU A 77 -10.63 12.23 -0.92
N ALA A 78 -9.81 13.12 -0.37
CA ALA A 78 -9.86 14.52 -0.76
C ALA A 78 -9.44 14.61 -2.23
N LYS A 79 -10.26 15.25 -3.07
CA LYS A 79 -9.94 15.43 -4.49
C LYS A 79 -8.60 16.13 -4.61
N PRO A 80 -7.58 15.47 -5.17
CA PRO A 80 -6.29 16.10 -5.29
C PRO A 80 -6.32 17.14 -6.42
N TYR A 81 -5.46 18.15 -6.33
CA TYR A 81 -5.45 19.28 -7.26
C TYR A 81 -5.27 18.85 -8.73
N TRP A 82 -4.58 17.73 -8.98
CA TRP A 82 -4.37 17.18 -10.32
C TRP A 82 -5.60 16.48 -10.92
N LEU A 83 -6.62 16.16 -10.12
CA LEU A 83 -7.89 15.59 -10.60
C LEU A 83 -8.92 16.68 -10.98
N GLU A 84 -8.75 17.92 -10.52
CA GLU A 84 -9.75 18.99 -10.67
C GLU A 84 -9.52 19.93 -11.87
N GLY A 85 -8.44 19.73 -12.64
CA GLY A 85 -8.11 20.56 -13.79
C GLY A 85 -7.42 21.86 -13.38
N GLU A 86 -6.28 22.11 -14.04
CA GLU A 86 -5.28 23.17 -13.84
C GLU A 86 -4.88 23.50 -12.38
N PRO A 87 -3.57 23.42 -12.04
CA PRO A 87 -3.10 23.88 -10.74
C PRO A 87 -3.43 25.36 -10.59
N ALA A 88 -4.07 25.72 -9.48
CA ALA A 88 -4.27 27.13 -9.13
C ALA A 88 -2.90 27.80 -9.04
N MET A 89 -2.50 28.49 -10.11
CA MET A 89 -1.33 29.34 -10.13
C MET A 89 -1.51 30.34 -9.00
N MET A 90 -0.75 30.19 -7.91
CA MET A 90 -0.69 31.20 -6.86
C MET A 90 -0.23 32.49 -7.53
N ARG A 91 -1.17 33.43 -7.73
CA ARG A 91 -0.87 34.78 -8.18
C ARG A 91 -0.07 35.44 -7.06
N THR A 92 1.25 35.40 -7.16
CA THR A 92 2.12 36.30 -6.40
C THR A 92 1.92 37.71 -6.95
N ASN A 93 1.53 38.63 -6.07
CA ASN A 93 1.41 40.08 -6.35
C ASN A 93 2.70 40.67 -6.90
#